data_AF-A0A524KGV0-F1
#
_entry.id   AF-A0A524KGV0-F1
#
_cell.length_a   1.000
_cell.length_b   1.000
_cell.length_c   1.000
_cell.angle_alpha   90.00
_cell.angle_beta   90.00
_cell.angle_gamma   90.00
#
_symmetry.space_group_name_H-M   'P 1'
#
loop_
_entity.id
_entity.type
_entity.pdbx_description
1 polymer ?
#
loop_
_entity_poly.entity_id
_entity_poly.type
_entity_poly.pdbx_seq_one_letter_code
_entity_poly.pdbx_strand_id
1 'polypeptide(L)'
;MMRTATRTATTLALASALALSIAAGAAFGQEARLTRQPFTGELTAGKIRTAIDDAVMYVRSCQRADGSIAGDEGQTVLAALAMLAAGGDPASDSQLSKALDWLAGRETNNTYVRAIRANVWEYALRKAPDDKKLRDLLEKD
;
A
#
# COMPACT_ATOMS: atom_id res chain seq x y z
N MET A 1 -27.59 17.12 60.94
CA MET A 1 -28.97 17.67 60.91
C MET A 1 -28.84 19.20 60.88
N MET A 2 -29.60 19.87 60.00
CA MET A 2 -29.82 21.33 59.91
C MET A 2 -28.73 22.28 59.35
N ARG A 3 -28.92 22.57 58.05
CA ARG A 3 -28.81 23.84 57.29
C ARG A 3 -28.67 25.15 58.09
N THR A 4 -27.80 26.05 57.60
CA THR A 4 -28.21 27.39 57.13
C THR A 4 -27.18 28.00 56.17
N ALA A 5 -27.69 28.50 55.05
CA ALA A 5 -26.97 29.24 54.01
C ALA A 5 -27.18 30.75 54.20
N THR A 6 -26.23 31.60 53.80
CA THR A 6 -26.53 32.97 53.38
C THR A 6 -25.52 33.44 52.32
N ARG A 7 -26.07 33.85 51.18
CA ARG A 7 -25.44 34.38 49.96
C ARG A 7 -25.19 35.89 50.10
N THR A 8 -24.22 36.42 49.35
CA THR A 8 -24.38 37.52 48.36
C THR A 8 -23.04 37.78 47.65
N ALA A 9 -22.97 37.53 46.33
CA ALA A 9 -23.04 38.52 45.24
C ALA A 9 -21.81 39.45 45.21
N THR A 10 -20.94 39.38 44.20
CA THR A 10 -20.85 40.28 43.02
C THR A 10 -19.61 39.71 42.26
N THR A 11 -19.56 39.51 40.94
CA THR A 11 -19.48 40.54 39.90
C THR A 11 -19.66 39.88 38.52
N LEU A 12 -20.47 40.52 37.70
CA LEU A 12 -20.62 40.33 36.26
C LEU A 12 -19.30 40.50 35.49
N ALA A 13 -19.33 40.04 34.23
CA ALA A 13 -18.43 40.36 33.13
C ALA A 13 -17.26 39.38 32.91
N LEU A 14 -17.49 38.38 32.05
CA LEU A 14 -16.67 38.18 30.85
C LEU A 14 -17.39 37.23 29.87
N ALA A 15 -18.53 37.66 29.34
CA ALA A 15 -19.11 37.07 28.14
C ALA A 15 -18.62 37.87 26.94
N SER A 16 -17.38 37.64 26.49
CA SER A 16 -16.86 38.10 25.20
C SER A 16 -15.52 37.42 24.91
N ALA A 17 -15.37 36.99 23.66
CA ALA A 17 -14.18 36.37 23.05
C ALA A 17 -14.08 34.83 23.13
N LEU A 18 -14.93 34.13 22.37
CA LEU A 18 -14.49 32.94 21.63
C LEU A 18 -15.33 32.74 20.36
N ALA A 19 -15.38 33.78 19.52
CA ALA A 19 -15.93 33.72 18.18
C ALA A 19 -14.88 34.28 17.21
N LEU A 20 -13.75 33.58 17.05
CA LEU A 20 -12.88 33.75 15.89
C LEU A 20 -11.87 32.59 15.79
N SER A 21 -12.22 31.57 15.03
CA SER A 21 -11.26 30.69 14.34
C SER A 21 -11.93 30.17 13.08
N ILE A 22 -12.13 31.13 12.16
CA ILE A 22 -12.49 30.90 10.77
C ILE A 22 -11.26 30.30 10.08
N ALA A 23 -11.49 29.23 9.32
CA ALA A 23 -10.70 28.76 8.18
C ALA A 23 -9.24 28.34 8.41
N ALA A 24 -9.05 27.11 8.89
CA ALA A 24 -7.85 26.31 8.59
C ALA A 24 -8.15 25.11 7.66
N GLY A 25 -9.28 25.14 6.95
CA GLY A 25 -9.75 24.03 6.10
C GLY A 25 -9.48 24.18 4.60
N ALA A 26 -8.85 25.27 4.15
CA ALA A 26 -8.71 25.59 2.73
C ALA A 26 -7.27 25.45 2.17
N ALA A 27 -6.32 24.92 2.95
CA ALA A 27 -4.92 24.83 2.55
C ALA A 27 -4.47 23.45 2.04
N PHE A 28 -5.37 22.46 1.96
CA PHE A 28 -5.07 21.11 1.40
C PHE A 28 -5.61 20.90 -0.02
N GLY A 29 -6.11 21.94 -0.68
CA GLY A 29 -6.84 21.83 -1.96
C GLY A 29 -6.08 22.28 -3.20
N GLN A 30 -4.77 22.45 -3.14
CA GLN A 30 -3.98 22.89 -4.29
C GLN A 30 -2.78 21.97 -4.51
N GLU A 31 -3.07 20.68 -4.68
CA GLU A 31 -2.22 19.86 -5.54
C GLU A 31 -2.19 20.58 -6.89
N ALA A 32 -1.01 21.09 -7.26
CA ALA A 32 -0.77 21.52 -8.63
C ALA A 32 -1.24 20.36 -9.51
N ARG A 33 -2.35 20.57 -10.24
CA ARG A 33 -2.77 19.65 -11.29
C ARG A 33 -1.59 19.62 -12.27
N LEU A 34 -0.70 18.66 -12.09
CA LEU A 34 0.25 18.27 -13.10
C LEU A 34 -0.64 17.88 -14.27
N THR A 35 -0.75 18.79 -15.25
CA THR A 35 -1.40 18.52 -16.52
C THR A 35 -0.56 17.43 -17.17
N ARG A 36 -0.89 16.17 -16.86
CA ARG A 36 -0.28 15.01 -17.49
C ARG A 36 -0.64 15.12 -18.96
N GLN A 37 0.30 15.62 -19.75
CA GLN A 37 0.13 15.60 -21.19
C GLN A 37 0.12 14.13 -21.63
N PRO A 38 -0.80 13.74 -22.53
CA PRO A 38 -0.75 12.43 -23.14
C PRO A 38 0.65 12.19 -23.73
N PHE A 39 1.17 10.98 -23.58
CA PHE A 39 2.41 10.61 -24.25
C PHE A 39 2.20 10.67 -25.76
N THR A 40 2.93 11.56 -26.44
CA THR A 40 2.83 11.77 -27.90
C THR A 40 3.95 11.08 -28.69
N GLY A 41 4.90 10.43 -28.00
CA GLY A 41 5.98 9.71 -28.65
C GLY A 41 5.52 8.39 -29.28
N GLU A 42 6.32 7.86 -30.20
CA GLU A 42 6.13 6.50 -30.71
C GLU A 42 6.32 5.48 -29.57
N LEU A 43 5.32 4.61 -29.36
CA LEU A 43 5.35 3.53 -28.39
C LEU A 43 5.87 2.26 -29.06
N THR A 44 7.16 1.97 -28.89
CA THR A 44 7.80 0.77 -29.45
C THR A 44 7.91 -0.33 -28.41
N ALA A 45 8.00 -1.59 -28.85
CA ALA A 45 8.24 -2.72 -27.96
C ALA A 45 9.51 -2.57 -27.11
N GLY A 46 10.56 -1.95 -27.68
CA GLY A 46 11.80 -1.65 -26.96
C GLY A 46 11.58 -0.69 -25.78
N LYS A 47 10.86 0.41 -26.00
CA LYS A 47 10.54 1.37 -24.92
C LYS A 47 9.67 0.76 -23.83
N ILE A 48 8.71 -0.10 -24.21
CA ILE A 48 7.87 -0.83 -23.25
C ILE A 48 8.75 -1.73 -22.38
N ARG A 49 9.68 -2.49 -22.98
CA ARG A 49 10.58 -3.37 -22.23
C ARG A 49 11.47 -2.58 -21.28
N THR A 50 12.09 -1.49 -21.73
CA THR A 50 12.87 -0.61 -20.85
C THR A 50 12.05 -0.08 -19.68
N ALA A 51 10.82 0.37 -19.91
CA ALA A 51 9.95 0.84 -18.84
C ALA A 51 9.59 -0.26 -17.82
N ILE A 52 9.41 -1.50 -18.28
CA ILE A 52 9.18 -2.66 -17.40
C ILE A 52 10.44 -2.94 -16.57
N ASP A 53 11.62 -2.95 -17.20
CA ASP A 53 12.89 -3.21 -16.53
C ASP A 53 13.17 -2.14 -15.46
N ASP A 54 12.94 -0.86 -15.78
CA ASP A 54 13.08 0.27 -14.84
C ASP A 54 12.11 0.14 -13.66
N ALA A 55 10.85 -0.24 -13.93
CA ALA A 55 9.85 -0.43 -12.89
C ALA A 55 10.22 -1.60 -11.96
N VAL A 56 10.69 -2.72 -12.51
CA VAL A 56 11.17 -3.87 -11.71
C VAL A 56 12.38 -3.49 -10.88
N MET A 57 13.34 -2.77 -11.45
CA MET A 57 14.51 -2.27 -10.71
C MET A 57 14.08 -1.37 -9.55
N TYR A 58 13.13 -0.46 -9.76
CA TYR A 58 12.59 0.39 -8.70
C TYR A 58 11.89 -0.44 -7.61
N VAL A 59 11.01 -1.38 -7.98
CA VAL A 59 10.34 -2.28 -7.03
C VAL A 59 11.33 -3.04 -6.17
N ARG A 60 12.39 -3.58 -6.78
CA ARG A 60 13.48 -4.28 -6.07
C ARG A 60 14.20 -3.36 -5.07
N SER A 61 14.45 -2.11 -5.45
CA SER A 61 15.09 -1.14 -4.54
C SER A 61 14.25 -0.80 -3.30
N CYS A 62 12.94 -1.03 -3.36
CA CYS A 62 12.01 -0.81 -2.25
C CYS A 62 11.87 -2.03 -1.31
N GLN A 63 12.55 -3.14 -1.59
CA GLN A 63 12.48 -4.34 -0.75
C GLN A 63 13.25 -4.13 0.57
N ARG A 64 12.59 -4.42 1.68
CA ARG A 64 13.19 -4.43 3.02
C ARG A 64 13.90 -5.74 3.32
N ALA A 65 14.70 -5.76 4.37
CA ALA A 65 15.45 -6.94 4.79
C ALA A 65 14.57 -8.16 5.09
N ASP A 66 13.32 -7.96 5.51
CA ASP A 66 12.35 -9.03 5.80
C ASP A 66 11.65 -9.58 4.54
N GLY A 67 11.84 -8.94 3.38
CA GLY A 67 11.20 -9.33 2.12
C GLY A 67 9.97 -8.51 1.75
N SER A 68 9.41 -7.71 2.68
CA SER A 68 8.32 -6.77 2.37
C SER A 68 8.77 -5.69 1.39
N ILE A 69 7.86 -5.20 0.55
CA ILE A 69 8.15 -4.15 -0.44
C ILE A 69 7.31 -2.94 -0.11
N ALA A 70 7.98 -1.80 0.12
CA ALA A 70 7.40 -0.51 0.54
C ALA A 70 6.62 -0.51 1.87
N GLY A 71 6.27 -1.69 2.42
CA GLY A 71 6.10 -1.90 3.85
C GLY A 71 4.75 -2.33 4.36
N ASP A 72 3.79 -2.55 3.47
CA ASP A 72 2.50 -3.15 3.78
C ASP A 72 2.18 -4.33 2.85
N GLU A 73 1.16 -5.10 3.22
CA GLU A 73 0.74 -6.30 2.48
C GLU A 73 0.23 -5.98 1.08
N GLY A 74 -0.52 -4.88 0.92
CA GLY A 74 -1.10 -4.46 -0.36
C GLY A 74 -0.03 -4.06 -1.37
N GLN A 75 0.97 -3.29 -0.91
CA GLN A 75 2.11 -2.93 -1.73
C GLN A 75 2.97 -4.15 -2.07
N THR A 76 3.21 -5.04 -1.09
CA THR A 76 4.04 -6.22 -1.31
C THR A 76 3.39 -7.20 -2.29
N VAL A 77 2.06 -7.42 -2.20
CA VAL A 77 1.36 -8.35 -3.11
C VAL A 77 1.33 -7.83 -4.54
N LEU A 78 1.11 -6.52 -4.75
CA LEU A 78 1.18 -5.90 -6.08
C LEU A 78 2.59 -5.93 -6.67
N ALA A 79 3.60 -5.66 -5.84
CA ALA A 79 4.99 -5.70 -6.26
C ALA A 79 5.42 -7.12 -6.66
N ALA A 80 5.06 -8.14 -5.89
CA ALA A 80 5.30 -9.54 -6.23
C ALA A 80 4.62 -9.93 -7.56
N LEU A 81 3.36 -9.53 -7.74
CA LEU A 81 2.64 -9.77 -8.99
C LEU A 81 3.32 -9.09 -10.18
N ALA A 82 3.79 -7.85 -10.03
CA ALA A 82 4.50 -7.12 -11.07
C ALA A 82 5.82 -7.80 -11.46
N MET A 83 6.61 -8.27 -10.48
CA MET A 83 7.85 -9.02 -10.74
C MET A 83 7.59 -10.33 -11.49
N LEU A 84 6.55 -11.08 -11.10
CA LEU A 84 6.14 -12.31 -11.80
C LEU A 84 5.66 -12.04 -13.22
N ALA A 85 4.83 -11.00 -13.41
CA ALA A 85 4.32 -10.60 -14.72
C ALA A 85 5.43 -10.09 -15.64
N ALA A 86 6.49 -9.49 -15.09
CA ALA A 86 7.70 -9.11 -15.83
C ALA A 86 8.59 -10.32 -16.20
N GLY A 87 8.22 -11.53 -15.80
CA GLY A 87 8.92 -12.76 -16.14
C GLY A 87 9.84 -13.30 -15.05
N GLY A 88 9.83 -12.71 -13.85
CA GLY A 88 10.55 -13.23 -12.70
C GLY A 88 10.19 -14.69 -12.40
N ASP A 89 11.20 -15.47 -12.02
CA ASP A 89 11.07 -16.87 -11.68
C ASP A 89 11.43 -17.06 -10.20
N PRO A 90 10.48 -17.49 -9.34
CA PRO A 90 10.74 -17.70 -7.91
C PRO A 90 11.92 -18.62 -7.62
N ALA A 91 12.26 -19.57 -8.50
CA ALA A 91 13.35 -20.52 -8.28
C ALA A 91 14.74 -19.89 -8.47
N SER A 92 14.85 -18.84 -9.29
CA SER A 92 16.12 -18.20 -9.62
C SER A 92 16.23 -16.75 -9.12
N ASP A 93 15.10 -16.13 -8.75
CA ASP A 93 15.03 -14.76 -8.26
C ASP A 93 14.88 -14.69 -6.74
N SER A 94 16.02 -14.52 -6.06
CA SER A 94 16.06 -14.47 -4.59
C SER A 94 15.25 -13.34 -3.95
N GLN A 95 15.06 -12.20 -4.64
CA GLN A 95 14.26 -11.09 -4.09
C GLN A 95 12.77 -11.39 -4.23
N LEU A 96 12.34 -11.92 -5.38
CA LEU A 96 10.98 -12.40 -5.57
C LEU A 96 10.65 -13.52 -4.56
N SER A 97 11.53 -14.51 -4.43
CA SER A 97 11.37 -15.60 -3.44
C SER A 97 11.17 -15.06 -2.03
N LYS A 98 11.97 -14.09 -1.58
CA LYS A 98 11.79 -13.44 -0.27
C LYS A 98 10.45 -12.73 -0.12
N ALA A 99 9.97 -12.04 -1.15
CA ALA A 99 8.66 -11.39 -1.11
C ALA A 99 7.52 -12.42 -1.01
N LEU A 100 7.62 -13.53 -1.73
CA LEU A 100 6.65 -14.63 -1.67
C LEU A 100 6.65 -15.31 -0.29
N ASP A 101 7.83 -15.54 0.30
CA ASP A 101 7.95 -16.09 1.64
C ASP A 101 7.37 -15.15 2.70
N TRP A 102 7.62 -13.84 2.59
CA TRP A 102 7.03 -12.85 3.48
C TRP A 102 5.49 -12.85 3.38
N LEU A 103 4.93 -12.95 2.17
CA LEU A 103 3.48 -13.03 1.95
C LEU A 103 2.88 -14.34 2.47
N ALA A 104 3.58 -15.46 2.32
CA ALA A 104 3.14 -16.78 2.78
C ALA A 104 3.05 -16.88 4.31
N GLY A 105 3.89 -16.13 5.03
CA GLY A 105 3.90 -16.09 6.49
C GLY A 105 2.73 -15.32 7.14
N ARG A 106 1.77 -14.83 6.36
CA ARG A 106 0.75 -13.89 6.83
C ARG A 106 -0.67 -14.40 6.61
N GLU A 107 -1.44 -14.48 7.68
CA GLU A 107 -2.90 -14.60 7.66
C GLU A 107 -3.49 -13.21 7.42
N THR A 108 -4.39 -13.06 6.46
CA THR A 108 -5.06 -11.78 6.19
C THR A 108 -6.52 -12.00 5.89
N ASN A 109 -7.39 -11.22 6.53
CA ASN A 109 -8.85 -11.21 6.25
C ASN A 109 -9.22 -10.08 5.28
N ASN A 110 -8.25 -9.34 4.77
CA ASN A 110 -8.48 -8.31 3.78
C ASN A 110 -8.73 -8.96 2.41
N THR A 111 -9.98 -8.90 1.96
CA THR A 111 -10.42 -9.49 0.68
C THR A 111 -9.68 -8.94 -0.53
N TYR A 112 -9.28 -7.66 -0.51
CA TYR A 112 -8.46 -7.08 -1.57
C TYR A 112 -7.09 -7.75 -1.67
N VAL A 113 -6.40 -7.90 -0.54
CA VAL A 113 -5.07 -8.53 -0.50
C VAL A 113 -5.17 -10.00 -0.92
N ARG A 114 -6.14 -10.75 -0.38
CA ARG A 114 -6.36 -12.15 -0.73
C ARG A 114 -6.59 -12.35 -2.23
N ALA A 115 -7.46 -11.55 -2.84
CA ALA A 115 -7.77 -11.67 -4.26
C ALA A 115 -6.51 -11.48 -5.13
N ILE A 116 -5.65 -10.50 -4.81
CA ILE A 116 -4.40 -10.31 -5.56
C ILE A 116 -3.40 -11.42 -5.24
N ARG A 117 -3.36 -11.89 -3.99
CA ARG A 117 -2.43 -12.93 -3.56
C ARG A 117 -2.72 -14.28 -4.22
N ALA A 118 -3.99 -14.63 -4.45
CA ALA A 118 -4.38 -15.76 -5.30
C ALA A 118 -3.78 -15.66 -6.72
N ASN A 119 -3.78 -14.46 -7.33
CA ASN A 119 -3.14 -14.26 -8.63
C ASN A 119 -1.61 -14.41 -8.55
N VAL A 120 -0.99 -13.95 -7.46
CA VAL A 120 0.46 -14.14 -7.23
C VAL A 120 0.81 -15.63 -7.19
N TRP A 121 0.05 -16.44 -6.44
CA TRP A 121 0.30 -17.88 -6.35
C TRP A 121 0.09 -18.59 -7.68
N GLU A 122 -0.96 -18.23 -8.42
CA GLU A 122 -1.21 -18.77 -9.75
C GLU A 122 -0.07 -18.46 -10.73
N TYR A 123 0.41 -17.21 -10.76
CA TYR A 123 1.56 -16.83 -11.59
C TYR A 123 2.84 -17.56 -11.19
N ALA A 124 3.08 -17.72 -9.90
CA ALA A 124 4.24 -18.47 -9.39
C ALA A 124 4.16 -19.96 -9.79
N LEU A 125 2.97 -20.57 -9.71
CA LEU A 125 2.73 -21.96 -10.14
C LEU A 125 2.94 -22.17 -11.63
N ARG A 126 2.71 -21.18 -12.49
CA ARG A 126 3.07 -21.30 -13.92
C ARG A 126 4.57 -21.50 -14.15
N LYS A 127 5.40 -21.02 -13.23
CA LYS A 127 6.86 -21.22 -13.25
C LYS A 127 7.29 -22.48 -12.52
N ALA A 128 6.57 -22.83 -11.45
CA ALA A 128 6.84 -24.00 -10.63
C ALA A 128 5.56 -24.86 -10.47
N PRO A 129 5.10 -25.56 -11.53
CA PRO A 129 3.80 -26.23 -11.53
C PRO A 129 3.69 -27.35 -10.51
N ASP A 130 4.83 -27.89 -10.06
CA ASP A 130 4.93 -28.97 -9.10
C ASP A 130 5.07 -28.54 -7.64
N ASP A 131 5.18 -27.24 -7.37
CA ASP A 131 5.36 -26.72 -6.02
C ASP A 131 4.10 -26.89 -5.16
N LYS A 132 4.15 -27.85 -4.23
CA LYS A 132 3.04 -28.13 -3.31
C LYS A 132 2.74 -26.93 -2.40
N LYS A 133 3.75 -26.23 -1.90
CA LYS A 133 3.56 -25.09 -0.99
C LYS A 133 2.77 -23.98 -1.68
N LEU A 134 3.10 -23.66 -2.94
CA LEU A 134 2.35 -22.65 -3.71
C LEU A 134 0.91 -23.08 -3.99
N ARG A 135 0.65 -24.37 -4.25
CA ARG A 135 -0.73 -24.89 -4.40
C ARG A 135 -1.53 -24.77 -3.10
N ASP A 136 -0.95 -25.15 -1.98
CA ASP A 136 -1.60 -25.07 -0.67
C ASP A 136 -1.92 -23.61 -0.31
N LEU A 137 -1.02 -22.67 -0.63
CA LEU A 137 -1.24 -21.23 -0.45
C LEU A 137 -2.36 -20.70 -1.34
N LEU A 138 -2.46 -21.18 -2.59
CA LEU A 138 -3.54 -20.81 -3.50
C LEU A 138 -4.90 -21.33 -3.02
N GLU A 139 -4.98 -22.58 -2.56
CA GLU A 139 -6.24 -23.15 -2.06
C GLU A 139 -6.79 -22.40 -0.83
N LYS A 140 -5.89 -21.81 -0.04
CA LYS A 140 -6.24 -21.04 1.14
C LYS A 140 -6.84 -19.66 0.84
N ASP A 141 -6.44 -19.03 -0.27
CA ASP A 141 -6.82 -17.65 -0.64
C ASP A 141 -8.09 -17.57 -1.48
#